data_AF-A0A8S2SY68-F1
#
_entry.id   AF-A0A8S2SY68-F1
#
_cell.length_a   1.000
_cell.length_b   1.000
_cell.length_c   1.000
_cell.angle_alpha   90.00
_cell.angle_beta   90.00
_cell.angle_gamma   90.00
#
_symmetry.space_group_name_H-M   'P 1'
#
loop_
_entity.id
_entity.type
_entity.pdbx_description
1 polymer ?
#
loop_
_entity_poly.entity_id
_entity_poly.type
_entity_poly.pdbx_seq_one_letter_code
_entity_poly.pdbx_strand_id
1 'polypeptide(L)'
;MRKEDENLLELGIPEKRQTCSICQRQFGMSAFDRHVTICLKSSNKKRSTFDSSEQRAVQVGDNVIPVKVLISKTSKKNYDRPSQTRSAKRNRSSNQLDNTTTVPPVIKEFCELLVKILTIS
;
A
#
# COMPACT_ATOMS: atom_id res chain seq x y z
N MET A 1 18.13 -9.31 37.05
CA MET A 1 17.85 -10.74 36.78
C MET A 1 16.93 -10.88 35.57
N ARG A 2 17.40 -10.55 34.37
CA ARG A 2 16.76 -11.01 33.13
C ARG A 2 17.49 -12.30 32.79
N LYS A 3 17.02 -13.40 33.35
CA LYS A 3 17.64 -14.72 33.17
C LYS A 3 17.43 -15.11 31.70
N GLU A 4 18.52 -15.09 30.93
CA GLU A 4 19.11 -16.25 30.26
C GLU A 4 18.17 -17.28 29.60
N ASP A 5 17.01 -16.88 29.12
CA ASP A 5 16.22 -17.65 28.15
C ASP A 5 16.60 -17.31 26.68
N GLU A 6 17.72 -16.58 26.50
CA GLU A 6 18.39 -16.27 25.22
C GLU A 6 19.35 -17.41 24.81
N ASN A 7 18.92 -18.66 24.92
CA ASN A 7 19.65 -19.80 24.36
C ASN A 7 18.70 -20.92 23.91
N LEU A 8 17.72 -20.58 23.06
CA LEU A 8 16.96 -21.58 22.29
C LEU A 8 16.71 -21.16 20.83
N LEU A 9 17.38 -20.10 20.36
CA LEU A 9 17.30 -19.64 18.97
C LEU A 9 18.56 -19.97 18.14
N GLU A 10 19.61 -20.54 18.74
CA GLU A 10 20.89 -20.77 18.07
C GLU A 10 21.00 -22.13 17.35
N LEU A 11 19.97 -22.99 17.43
CA LEU A 11 19.92 -24.25 16.67
C LEU A 11 19.48 -24.10 15.20
N GLY A 12 19.41 -22.87 14.68
CA GLY A 12 19.11 -22.64 13.26
C GLY A 12 17.74 -23.16 12.81
N ILE A 13 16.81 -23.41 13.74
CA ILE A 13 15.47 -23.87 13.41
C ILE A 13 14.72 -22.68 12.82
N PRO A 14 14.33 -22.70 11.53
CA PRO A 14 13.53 -21.63 10.98
C PRO A 14 12.22 -21.58 11.75
N GLU A 15 11.87 -20.39 12.28
CA GLU A 15 10.55 -20.16 12.86
C GLU A 15 9.49 -20.74 11.92
N LYS A 16 8.63 -21.60 12.46
CA LYS A 16 7.53 -22.22 11.71
C LYS A 16 6.58 -21.11 11.24
N ARG A 17 6.78 -20.64 10.01
CA ARG A 17 5.93 -19.65 9.35
C ARG A 17 4.86 -20.34 8.54
N GLN A 18 3.66 -19.78 8.55
CA GLN A 18 2.52 -20.27 7.79
C GLN A 18 2.07 -19.18 6.81
N THR A 19 1.66 -19.60 5.63
CA THR A 19 1.20 -18.70 4.56
C THR A 19 -0.31 -18.59 4.59
N CYS A 20 -0.85 -17.38 4.49
CA CYS A 20 -2.30 -17.18 4.43
C CYS A 20 -2.82 -17.53 3.03
N SER A 21 -3.86 -18.35 2.91
CA SER A 21 -4.50 -18.68 1.63
C SER A 21 -5.22 -17.50 0.96
N ILE A 22 -5.63 -16.50 1.75
CA ILE A 22 -6.44 -15.36 1.28
C ILE A 22 -5.54 -14.24 0.73
N CYS A 23 -4.47 -13.89 1.45
CA CYS A 23 -3.58 -12.78 1.07
C CYS A 23 -2.14 -13.18 0.77
N GLN A 24 -1.80 -14.46 0.87
CA GLN A 24 -0.49 -15.07 0.52
C GLN A 24 0.71 -14.52 1.30
N ARG A 25 0.47 -13.81 2.41
CA ARG A 25 1.53 -13.33 3.32
C ARG A 25 1.93 -14.42 4.32
N GLN A 26 3.19 -14.39 4.73
CA GLN A 26 3.75 -15.34 5.70
C GLN A 26 3.78 -14.74 7.11
N PHE A 27 3.38 -15.52 8.11
CA PHE A 27 3.34 -15.10 9.52
C PHE A 27 3.93 -16.18 10.42
N GLY A 28 4.53 -15.79 11.54
CA GLY A 28 4.87 -16.72 12.62
C GLY A 28 3.60 -17.25 13.32
N MET A 29 3.71 -18.38 14.01
CA MET A 29 2.56 -19.11 14.60
C MET A 29 1.63 -18.21 15.43
N SER A 30 2.18 -17.39 16.34
CA SER A 30 1.41 -16.51 17.22
C SER A 30 0.64 -15.41 16.48
N ALA A 31 1.15 -14.97 15.34
CA ALA A 31 0.55 -13.95 14.51
C ALA A 31 -0.42 -14.53 13.47
N PHE A 32 -0.21 -15.78 13.05
CA PHE A 32 -1.01 -16.44 12.02
C PHE A 32 -2.47 -16.60 12.42
N ASP A 33 -2.74 -17.05 13.66
CA ASP A 33 -4.11 -17.26 14.14
C ASP A 33 -4.93 -15.95 14.14
N ARG A 34 -4.32 -14.86 14.63
CA ARG A 34 -4.92 -13.53 14.60
C ARG A 34 -5.09 -13.02 13.18
N HIS A 35 -4.09 -13.29 12.33
CA HIS A 35 -4.12 -12.87 10.93
C HIS A 35 -5.28 -13.52 10.16
N VAL A 36 -5.48 -14.83 10.26
CA VAL A 36 -6.52 -15.53 9.48
C VAL A 36 -7.91 -14.95 9.76
N THR A 37 -8.23 -14.71 11.04
CA THR A 37 -9.53 -14.14 11.43
C THR A 37 -9.74 -12.72 10.91
N ILE A 38 -8.70 -11.87 10.91
CA ILE A 38 -8.77 -10.49 10.40
C ILE A 38 -8.80 -10.50 8.86
N CYS A 39 -7.95 -11.32 8.24
CA CYS A 39 -7.78 -11.39 6.81
C CYS A 39 -9.10 -11.76 6.14
N LEU A 40 -9.79 -12.79 6.66
CA LEU A 40 -11.12 -13.21 6.19
C LEU A 40 -12.17 -12.10 6.29
N LYS A 41 -12.17 -11.34 7.39
CA LYS A 41 -13.09 -10.20 7.56
C LYS A 41 -12.76 -9.06 6.59
N SER A 42 -11.48 -8.83 6.33
CA SER A 42 -10.99 -7.73 5.50
C SER A 42 -11.07 -8.00 3.99
N SER A 43 -10.96 -9.25 3.55
CA SER A 43 -10.96 -9.62 2.13
C SER A 43 -12.35 -9.57 1.52
N ASN A 44 -13.37 -9.95 2.30
CA ASN A 44 -14.76 -10.02 1.84
C ASN A 44 -15.43 -8.64 1.77
N LYS A 45 -14.92 -7.65 2.49
CA LYS A 45 -15.50 -6.30 2.54
C LYS A 45 -14.67 -5.32 1.73
N LYS A 46 -15.26 -4.73 0.68
CA LYS A 46 -14.68 -3.57 0.02
C LYS A 46 -14.61 -2.42 1.02
N ARG A 47 -13.40 -2.06 1.46
CA ARG A 47 -13.18 -0.91 2.36
C ARG A 47 -13.56 0.36 1.60
N SER A 48 -14.33 1.25 2.25
CA SER A 48 -14.55 2.58 1.69
C SER A 48 -13.23 3.33 1.57
N THR A 49 -13.18 4.29 0.66
CA THR A 49 -12.05 5.21 0.57
C THR A 49 -11.92 5.94 1.90
N PHE A 50 -10.77 5.79 2.53
CA PHE A 50 -10.45 6.49 3.76
C PHE A 50 -10.14 7.95 3.41
N ASP A 51 -11.09 8.85 3.68
CA ASP A 51 -10.90 10.27 3.46
C ASP A 51 -10.35 10.93 4.74
N SER A 52 -9.06 11.27 4.70
CA SER A 52 -8.40 11.93 5.83
C SER A 52 -8.89 13.36 6.09
N SER A 53 -9.63 13.97 5.17
CA SER A 53 -10.24 15.29 5.35
C SER A 53 -11.53 15.20 6.18
N GLU A 54 -12.34 14.17 5.94
CA GLU A 54 -13.56 13.86 6.71
C GLU A 54 -13.20 13.50 8.15
N GLN A 55 -12.20 12.65 8.36
CA GLN A 55 -11.79 12.25 9.71
C GLN A 55 -11.26 13.39 10.58
N ARG A 56 -10.77 14.45 9.95
CA ARG A 56 -10.30 15.66 10.64
C ARG A 56 -11.38 16.71 10.71
N ALA A 57 -12.56 16.52 10.13
CA ALA A 57 -13.61 17.51 10.20
C ALA A 57 -14.10 17.68 11.65
N VAL A 58 -14.35 18.93 12.03
CA VAL A 58 -14.90 19.27 13.34
C VAL A 58 -16.39 19.47 13.17
N GLN A 59 -17.17 18.90 14.09
CA GLN A 59 -18.61 19.13 14.15
C GLN A 59 -18.88 20.41 14.94
N VAL A 60 -19.52 21.39 14.30
CA VAL A 60 -19.91 22.67 14.91
C VAL A 60 -21.41 22.80 14.72
N GLY A 61 -22.17 22.51 15.80
CA GLY A 61 -23.62 22.32 15.69
C GLY A 61 -23.96 21.14 14.77
N ASP A 62 -24.91 21.34 13.85
CA ASP A 62 -25.35 20.32 12.88
C ASP A 62 -24.45 20.20 11.65
N ASN A 63 -23.41 21.03 11.54
CA ASN A 63 -22.54 21.09 10.35
C ASN A 63 -21.18 20.41 10.59
N VAL A 64 -20.70 19.68 9.58
CA VAL A 64 -19.36 19.06 9.56
C VAL A 64 -18.41 19.94 8.76
N ILE A 65 -17.45 20.58 9.43
CA ILE A 65 -16.53 21.54 8.81
C ILE A 65 -15.13 20.90 8.71
N PRO A 66 -14.57 20.72 7.50
CA PRO A 66 -13.22 20.17 7.35
C PRO A 66 -12.17 21.15 7.90
N VAL A 67 -11.27 20.67 8.76
CA VAL A 67 -10.24 21.50 9.44
C VAL A 67 -9.34 22.29 8.48
N LYS A 68 -9.18 21.83 7.22
CA LYS A 68 -8.46 22.60 6.19
C LYS A 68 -9.03 24.02 6.01
N VAL A 69 -10.34 24.18 6.17
CA VAL A 69 -11.05 25.45 5.97
C VAL A 69 -10.77 26.39 7.14
N LEU A 70 -10.71 25.87 8.36
CA LEU A 70 -10.38 26.66 9.55
C LEU A 70 -8.93 27.16 9.52
N ILE A 71 -7.99 26.32 9.08
CA ILE A 71 -6.55 26.66 9.03
C ILE A 71 -6.21 27.56 7.82
N SER A 72 -7.05 27.60 6.79
CA SER A 72 -6.76 28.36 5.56
C SER A 72 -6.69 29.89 5.73
N LYS A 73 -7.15 30.43 6.87
CA LYS A 73 -7.11 31.86 7.18
C LYS A 73 -5.83 32.34 7.85
N THR A 74 -4.97 31.45 8.33
CA THR A 74 -3.62 31.86 8.74
C THR A 74 -2.75 31.92 7.50
N SER A 75 -2.34 33.14 7.13
CA SER A 75 -1.38 33.44 6.06
C SER A 75 -0.30 32.36 6.01
N LYS A 76 -0.15 31.68 4.86
CA LYS A 76 0.99 30.79 4.62
C LYS A 76 2.25 31.61 4.86
N LYS A 77 2.86 31.52 6.05
CA LYS A 77 4.20 32.06 6.26
C LYS A 77 5.11 31.26 5.33
N ASN A 78 5.77 31.97 4.41
CA ASN A 78 6.87 31.46 3.60
C ASN A 78 7.99 31.06 4.58
N TYR A 79 7.94 29.84 5.10
CA TYR A 79 9.11 29.23 5.69
C TYR A 79 9.78 28.47 4.57
N ASP A 80 11.01 28.88 4.24
CA ASP A 80 11.91 28.14 3.36
C ASP A 80 12.07 26.73 3.89
N ARG A 81 11.23 25.82 3.39
CA ARG A 81 11.27 24.40 3.73
C ARG A 81 12.37 23.79 2.87
N PRO A 82 13.52 23.36 3.43
CA PRO A 82 14.59 22.78 2.65
C PRO A 82 14.04 21.60 1.84
N SER A 83 14.23 21.64 0.53
CA SER A 83 13.61 20.78 -0.47
C SER A 83 14.22 19.38 -0.51
N GLN A 84 14.27 18.68 0.63
CA GLN A 84 14.71 17.27 0.70
C GLN A 84 13.57 16.29 0.98
N THR A 85 12.30 16.72 0.92
CA THR A 85 11.16 15.80 0.96
C THR A 85 10.51 15.71 -0.42
N ARG A 86 10.16 14.48 -0.83
CA ARG A 86 9.62 13.98 -2.13
C ARG A 86 8.36 14.69 -2.70
N SER A 87 8.08 15.95 -2.37
CA SER A 87 6.85 16.64 -2.77
C SER A 87 6.94 17.40 -4.10
N ALA A 88 8.11 17.46 -4.75
CA ALA A 88 8.27 18.07 -6.07
C ALA A 88 7.68 17.25 -7.25
N LYS A 89 7.00 16.12 -6.98
CA LYS A 89 6.44 15.24 -8.02
C LYS A 89 4.91 15.15 -7.98
N ARG A 90 4.24 16.29 -7.81
CA ARG A 90 2.78 16.43 -8.05
C ARG A 90 2.49 17.57 -9.02
N ASN A 91 3.23 17.62 -10.12
CA ASN A 91 2.71 18.11 -11.39
C ASN A 91 2.79 16.94 -12.36
N ARG A 92 1.84 16.02 -12.27
CA ARG A 92 1.59 15.01 -13.29
C ARG A 92 0.22 15.33 -13.86
N SER A 93 0.24 16.07 -14.96
CA SER A 93 -0.83 16.39 -15.89
C SER A 93 -2.23 15.91 -15.51
N SER A 94 -3.10 16.87 -15.21
CA SER A 94 -4.45 16.79 -15.74
C SER A 94 -4.34 16.98 -17.26
N ASN A 95 -4.97 16.09 -18.03
CA ASN A 95 -5.01 16.02 -19.50
C ASN A 95 -3.72 15.59 -20.26
N GLN A 96 -3.55 14.27 -20.39
CA GLN A 96 -3.37 13.65 -21.71
C GLN A 96 -3.78 12.17 -21.61
N LEU A 97 -4.84 11.79 -22.33
CA LEU A 97 -5.07 10.40 -22.70
C LEU A 97 -4.14 10.14 -23.90
N ASP A 98 -2.90 9.75 -23.64
CA ASP A 98 -2.06 9.13 -24.66
C ASP A 98 -2.08 7.61 -24.45
N ASN A 99 -2.88 6.97 -25.27
CA ASN A 99 -2.96 5.54 -25.51
C ASN A 99 -1.67 5.01 -26.18
N THR A 100 -0.52 5.14 -25.53
CA THR A 100 0.70 4.43 -25.96
C THR A 100 1.05 3.36 -24.93
N THR A 101 0.47 2.19 -25.14
CA THR A 101 0.83 0.96 -24.45
C THR A 101 2.29 0.63 -24.73
N THR A 102 3.21 1.16 -23.93
CA THR A 102 4.58 0.63 -23.87
C THR A 102 4.53 -0.69 -23.12
N VAL A 103 4.23 -1.75 -23.87
CA VAL A 103 4.31 -3.13 -23.41
C VAL A 103 5.76 -3.40 -22.98
N PRO A 104 6.02 -3.94 -21.77
CA PRO A 104 7.37 -4.32 -21.37
C PRO A 104 7.95 -5.30 -22.41
N PRO A 105 9.26 -5.18 -22.76
CA PRO A 105 9.86 -5.90 -23.89
C PRO A 105 9.74 -7.43 -23.80
N VAL A 106 9.50 -7.96 -22.60
CA VAL A 106 9.33 -9.39 -22.34
C VAL A 106 8.08 -9.99 -23.04
N ILE A 107 7.01 -9.21 -23.22
CA ILE A 107 5.76 -9.74 -23.80
C ILE A 107 5.82 -9.75 -25.35
N LYS A 108 6.59 -8.84 -25.96
CA LYS A 108 6.78 -8.85 -27.43
C LYS A 108 7.56 -10.07 -27.89
N GLU A 109 8.62 -10.43 -27.16
CA GLU A 109 9.40 -11.66 -27.40
C GLU A 109 8.53 -12.91 -27.27
N PHE A 110 7.63 -12.94 -26.28
CA PHE A 110 6.75 -14.09 -26.06
C PHE A 110 5.70 -14.24 -27.18
N CYS A 111 5.12 -13.13 -27.67
CA CYS A 111 4.18 -13.16 -28.78
C CYS A 111 4.84 -13.60 -30.10
N GLU A 112 6.05 -13.13 -30.40
CA GLU A 112 6.81 -13.55 -31.60
C GLU A 112 7.16 -15.04 -31.57
N LEU A 113 7.50 -15.57 -30.39
CA LEU A 113 7.78 -17.00 -30.20
C LEU A 113 6.52 -17.86 -30.42
N LEU A 114 5.37 -17.42 -29.89
CA LEU A 114 4.10 -18.12 -30.04
C LEU A 114 3.62 -18.13 -31.50
N VAL A 115 3.76 -17.02 -32.22
CA VAL A 115 3.42 -16.96 -33.66
C VAL A 115 4.30 -17.90 -34.47
N LYS A 116 5.61 -17.94 -34.20
CA LYS A 116 6.55 -18.87 -34.89
C LYS A 116 6.22 -20.35 -34.64
N ILE A 117 5.82 -20.70 -33.41
CA ILE A 117 5.44 -22.08 -33.08
C ILE A 117 4.15 -22.48 -33.81
N LEU A 118 3.18 -21.56 -33.94
CA LEU A 118 1.88 -21.83 -34.55
C LEU A 118 1.91 -21.85 -36.09
N THR A 119 2.92 -21.27 -36.74
CA THR A 119 3.04 -21.25 -38.22
C THR A 119 3.89 -22.38 -38.81
N ILE A 120 4.47 -23.24 -37.96
CA ILE A 120 5.30 -24.40 -38.39
C ILE A 120 4.48 -25.70 -38.42
N SER A 121 3.18 -25.65 -38.08
CA SER A 121 2.21 -26.73 -38.30
C SER A 121 1.46 -26.53 -39.61
#